data_AF-A0A847RUG4-F1
#
_entry.id   AF-A0A847RUG4-F1
#
_cell.length_a   1.000
_cell.length_b   1.000
_cell.length_c   1.000
_cell.angle_alpha   90.00
_cell.angle_beta   90.00
_cell.angle_gamma   90.00
#
_symmetry.space_group_name_H-M   'P 1'
#
loop_
_entity.id
_entity.type
_entity.pdbx_description
1 polymer ?
#
loop_
_entity_poly.entity_id
_entity_poly.type
_entity_poly.pdbx_seq_one_letter_code
_entity_poly.pdbx_strand_id
1 'polypeptide(L)' 'MGYIKEPKGVDWVVDPKPLTDKDRQIISEAIHYYKSTGRKLKPSHKRNDNSNKKTR' A
#
# COMPACT_ATOMS: atom_id res chain seq x y z
N MET A 1 -20.86 20.35 -2.74
CA MET A 1 -20.63 18.89 -2.71
C MET A 1 -21.35 18.29 -3.90
N GLY A 2 -20.65 18.09 -5.02
CA GLY A 2 -21.24 17.61 -6.27
C GLY A 2 -21.40 16.09 -6.24
N TYR A 3 -22.62 15.61 -6.40
CA TYR A 3 -22.88 14.18 -6.60
C TYR A 3 -22.36 13.78 -7.98
N ILE A 4 -21.18 13.14 -8.03
CA ILE A 4 -20.74 12.45 -9.24
C ILE A 4 -21.63 11.21 -9.35
N LYS A 5 -22.66 11.31 -10.18
CA LYS A 5 -23.55 10.19 -10.50
C LYS A 5 -22.85 9.34 -11.54
N GLU A 6 -22.64 8.06 -11.25
CA GLU A 6 -22.04 7.12 -12.19
C GLU A 6 -22.85 7.10 -13.50
N PRO A 7 -22.20 7.20 -14.68
CA PRO A 7 -22.88 7.14 -15.96
C PRO A 7 -23.52 5.76 -16.16
N LYS A 8 -24.76 5.73 -16.66
CA LYS A 8 -25.50 4.49 -16.92
C LYS A 8 -24.70 3.63 -17.92
N GLY A 9 -24.24 2.46 -17.47
CA GLY A 9 -23.53 1.48 -18.32
C GLY A 9 -22.00 1.43 -18.16
N VAL A 10 -21.42 2.07 -17.14
CA VAL A 10 -20.00 1.91 -16.80
C VAL A 10 -19.88 1.17 -15.47
N ASP A 11 -19.55 -0.12 -15.53
CA ASP A 11 -19.11 -0.86 -14.35
C ASP A 11 -17.63 -0.55 -14.11
N TRP A 12 -17.33 0.09 -13.00
CA TRP A 12 -15.95 0.23 -12.53
C TRP A 12 -15.50 -1.12 -12.01
N VAL A 13 -14.94 -1.95 -12.88
CA VAL A 13 -14.23 -3.17 -12.47
C VAL A 13 -12.92 -2.72 -11.83
N VAL A 14 -12.98 -2.45 -10.53
CA VAL A 14 -11.78 -2.21 -9.72
C VAL A 14 -11.15 -3.58 -9.50
N ASP A 15 -10.39 -4.05 -10.48
CA ASP A 15 -9.62 -5.27 -10.34
C ASP A 15 -8.71 -5.14 -9.11
N PRO A 16 -8.61 -6.18 -8.26
CA PRO A 16 -7.66 -6.16 -7.17
C PRO A 16 -6.27 -5.98 -7.77
N LYS A 17 -5.53 -4.98 -7.30
CA LYS A 17 -4.15 -4.75 -7.74
C LYS A 17 -3.38 -6.06 -7.66
N PRO A 18 -2.88 -6.60 -8.79
CA PRO A 18 -2.19 -7.88 -8.77
C PRO A 18 -0.96 -7.75 -7.90
N LEU A 19 -0.77 -8.71 -6.99
CA LEU A 19 0.34 -8.69 -6.06
C LEU A 19 1.64 -8.97 -6.83
N THR A 20 2.60 -8.04 -6.78
CA THR A 20 3.91 -8.24 -7.43
C THR A 20 4.73 -9.29 -6.66
N ASP A 21 5.73 -9.91 -7.31
CA ASP A 21 6.57 -10.92 -6.65
C ASP A 21 7.29 -10.40 -5.41
N LYS A 22 7.64 -9.11 -5.42
CA LYS A 22 8.24 -8.43 -4.26
C LYS A 22 7.25 -8.34 -3.11
N ASP A 23 6.01 -7.95 -3.40
CA ASP A 23 4.95 -7.87 -2.40
C ASP A 23 4.62 -9.25 -1.82
N ARG A 24 4.63 -10.30 -2.65
CA ARG A 24 4.46 -11.70 -2.18
C ARG A 24 5.52 -12.09 -1.16
N GLN A 25 6.78 -11.75 -1.44
CA GLN A 25 7.89 -12.04 -0.53
C GLN A 25 7.76 -11.28 0.79
N ILE A 26 7.49 -9.97 0.73
CA ILE A 26 7.32 -9.12 1.92
C ILE A 26 6.19 -9.64 2.81
N ILE A 27 5.05 -10.02 2.21
CA ILE A 27 3.91 -10.59 2.95
C ILE A 27 4.28 -11.93 3.58
N SER A 28 4.96 -12.80 2.83
CA SER A 28 5.39 -14.11 3.33
C SER A 28 6.33 -13.97 4.55
N GLU A 29 7.29 -13.06 4.47
CA GLU A 29 8.22 -12.78 5.57
C GLU A 29 7.50 -12.21 6.79
N ALA A 30 6.57 -11.27 6.59
CA ALA A 30 5.77 -10.71 7.67
C ALA A 30 4.89 -11.77 8.36
N ILE A 31 4.30 -12.69 7.60
CA ILE A 31 3.51 -13.81 8.15
C ILE A 31 4.40 -14.76 8.92
N HIS A 32 5.55 -15.14 8.37
CA HIS A 32 6.50 -16.04 9.04
C HIS A 32 6.97 -15.45 10.37
N TYR A 33 7.35 -14.17 10.37
CA TYR A 33 7.75 -13.44 11.58
C TYR A 33 6.63 -13.41 12.62
N TYR A 34 5.39 -13.15 12.21
CA TYR A 34 4.26 -13.15 13.14
C TYR A 34 4.00 -14.54 13.73
N LYS A 35 4.09 -15.60 12.93
CA LYS A 35 3.92 -16.98 13.41
C LYS A 35 4.98 -17.39 14.42
N SER A 36 6.23 -16.96 14.24
CA SER A 36 7.33 -17.34 15.14
C SER A 36 7.37 -16.51 16.43
N THR A 37 7.05 -15.22 16.34
CA THR A 37 7.21 -14.29 17.49
C THR A 37 5.90 -13.91 18.17
N GLY A 38 4.75 -14.11 17.51
CA GLY A 38 3.44 -13.58 17.92
C GLY A 38 3.34 -12.05 17.84
N ARG A 39 4.36 -11.36 17.32
CA ARG A 39 4.45 -9.90 17.28
C ARG A 39 4.33 -9.40 15.84
N LYS A 40 3.69 -8.25 15.67
CA LYS A 40 3.56 -7.59 14.36
C LYS A 40 4.92 -7.02 13.95
N LEU A 41 5.36 -7.31 12.72
CA LEU A 41 6.55 -6.69 12.14
C LEU A 41 6.27 -5.19 12.01
N LYS A 42 7.02 -4.35 12.73
CA LYS A 42 6.91 -2.89 12.59
C LYS A 42 7.69 -2.49 11.35
N PRO A 43 7.04 -2.03 10.26
CA PRO A 43 7.80 -1.48 9.14
C PRO A 43 8.53 -0.25 9.65
N SER A 44 9.87 -0.24 9.55
CA SER A 44 10.64 0.98 9.80
C SER A 44 10.25 1.96 8.70
N HIS A 45 9.32 2.86 9.01
CA HIS A 45 9.05 3.98 8.14
C HIS A 45 10.29 4.88 8.21
N LYS A 46 11.27 4.62 7.35
CA LYS A 46 12.20 5.66 6.94
C LYS A 46 11.36 6.66 6.15
N ARG A 47 10.83 7.65 6.87
CA ARG A 47 10.35 8.88 6.26
C ARG A 47 11.57 9.50 5.58
N ASN A 48 11.64 9.40 4.25
CA ASN A 48 12.55 10.23 3.50
C ASN A 48 11.95 11.63 3.52
N ASP A 49 12.21 12.35 4.61
CA ASP A 49 11.95 13.79 4.72
C ASP A 49 12.93 14.51 3.78
N ASN A 50 12.71 14.39 2.47
CA ASN A 50 13.28 15.31 1.49
C ASN A 50 12.51 16.62 1.60
N SER A 51 12.72 17.34 2.71
CA SER A 51 12.39 18.77 2.80
C SER A 51 13.31 19.49 1.82
N ASN A 52 12.82 19.66 0.59
CA ASN A 52 13.49 20.38 -0.46
C ASN A 52 13.83 21.79 0.04
N LYS A 53 15.11 22.04 0.37
CA LYS A 53 15.66 23.40 0.52
C LYS A 53 15.55 24.09 -0.83
N LYS A 54 14.40 24.69 -1.13
CA LYS A 54 14.27 25.58 -2.27
C LYS A 54 14.73 26.96 -1.85
N THR A 55 16.02 27.19 -2.04
CA THR A 55 16.63 28.50 -2.23
C THR A 55 15.85 29.25 -3.33
N ARG A 56 15.29 30.41 -2.98
CA ARG A 56 15.08 31.54 -3.88
C ARG A 56 14.88 32.81 -3.07
#